data_AF-A0ABD1MQE6-F1
#
_entry.id   AF-A0ABD1MQE6-F1
#
_cell.length_a   1.000
_cell.length_b   1.000
_cell.length_c   1.000
_cell.angle_alpha   90.00
_cell.angle_beta   90.00
_cell.angle_gamma   90.00
#
_symmetry.space_group_name_H-M   'P 1'
#
loop_
_entity.id
_entity.type
_entity.pdbx_description
1 polymer ?
#
loop_
_entity_poly.entity_id
_entity_poly.type
_entity_poly.pdbx_seq_one_letter_code
_entity_poly.pdbx_strand_id
1 'polypeptide(L)'
;MDNIGLTLSPFPKLSSDEILELERIYKDMGEKTLDSNLCHEIAKIYSSSSNVAVKTSLSWQQVQQWFRNRQRVTQVKDGSSPCLLKLSSDQSDSLLLGNGDENSLSSKYVEELQFEARSTKDVAWHDVAMFLNYRVMSTGELEVRVRYAGFSKEQDEWMNVKEGVRERSIPLEPSECHKVKEGQLALCFLEREDYALYCDAVVVKVQRKIHDPEECNCTFIVRFVHDNTEEGISWNRICRRPTQEESAVYTNPAFNFTLNPTLNINSIESLWG
;
A
#
# COMPACT_ATOMS: atom_id res chain seq x y z
N MET A 1 21.70 -31.02 21.89
CA MET A 1 20.81 -31.13 23.07
C MET A 1 21.20 -29.94 23.95
N ASP A 2 20.47 -28.83 24.05
CA ASP A 2 19.04 -28.65 23.89
C ASP A 2 18.63 -27.26 23.38
N ASN A 3 17.39 -27.26 22.88
CA ASN A 3 16.62 -26.28 22.13
C ASN A 3 16.24 -25.06 23.00
N ILE A 4 16.57 -23.83 22.58
CA ILE A 4 16.02 -22.61 23.20
C ILE A 4 14.83 -22.15 22.36
N GLY A 5 13.66 -22.26 22.96
CA GLY A 5 12.35 -22.18 22.34
C GLY A 5 11.99 -20.82 21.75
N LEU A 6 11.34 -20.93 20.59
CA LEU A 6 10.59 -19.90 19.89
C LEU A 6 9.46 -19.39 20.79
N THR A 7 9.51 -18.13 21.22
CA THR A 7 8.39 -17.46 21.87
C THR A 7 7.33 -17.14 20.83
N LEU A 8 6.29 -17.99 20.79
CA LEU A 8 5.03 -17.80 20.08
C LEU A 8 4.41 -16.44 20.44
N SER A 9 3.89 -15.72 19.44
CA SER A 9 3.10 -14.51 19.65
C SER A 9 1.86 -14.83 20.52
N PRO A 10 1.50 -13.99 21.51
CA PRO A 10 0.53 -14.37 22.54
C PRO A 10 -0.93 -14.22 22.12
N PHE A 11 -1.20 -13.95 20.83
CA PHE A 11 -2.57 -13.80 20.33
C PHE A 11 -3.03 -15.11 19.68
N PRO A 12 -4.19 -15.66 20.09
CA PRO A 12 -4.77 -16.80 19.41
C PRO A 12 -5.15 -16.40 17.98
N LYS A 13 -5.08 -17.34 17.03
CA LYS A 13 -5.55 -17.11 15.65
C LYS A 13 -7.07 -16.95 15.67
N LEU A 14 -7.54 -15.72 15.73
CA LEU A 14 -8.96 -15.38 15.62
C LEU A 14 -9.42 -15.52 14.17
N SER A 15 -10.65 -15.97 13.96
CA SER A 15 -11.28 -15.93 12.63
C SER A 15 -11.69 -14.51 12.25
N SER A 16 -11.93 -14.30 10.96
CA SER A 16 -12.40 -13.01 10.43
C SER A 16 -13.68 -12.52 11.14
N ASP A 17 -14.63 -13.42 11.41
CA ASP A 17 -15.89 -13.07 12.08
C ASP A 17 -15.67 -12.61 13.53
N GLU A 18 -14.73 -13.25 14.24
CA GLU A 18 -14.36 -12.88 15.61
C GLU A 18 -13.68 -11.50 15.65
N ILE A 19 -12.90 -11.17 14.62
CA ILE A 19 -12.25 -9.85 14.52
C ILE A 19 -13.30 -8.76 14.23
N LEU A 20 -14.24 -9.01 13.30
CA LEU A 20 -15.31 -8.06 12.97
C LEU A 20 -16.23 -7.79 14.16
N GLU A 21 -16.51 -8.82 14.95
CA GLU A 21 -17.28 -8.71 16.18
C GLU A 21 -16.56 -7.83 17.22
N LEU A 22 -15.25 -8.03 17.43
CA LEU A 22 -14.44 -7.17 18.32
C LEU A 22 -14.42 -5.72 17.84
N GLU A 23 -14.35 -5.50 16.53
CA GLU A 23 -14.40 -4.16 15.94
C GLU A 23 -15.75 -3.47 16.10
N ARG A 24 -16.86 -4.23 16.02
CA ARG A 24 -18.19 -3.70 16.28
C ARG A 24 -18.34 -3.28 17.74
N ILE A 25 -17.95 -4.14 18.68
CA ILE A 25 -17.98 -3.83 20.12
C ILE A 25 -17.13 -2.59 20.42
N TYR A 26 -15.95 -2.47 19.81
CA TYR A 26 -15.09 -1.29 19.95
C TYR A 26 -15.77 0.01 19.47
N LYS A 27 -16.46 -0.04 18.33
CA LYS A 27 -17.19 1.11 17.79
C LYS A 27 -18.38 1.50 18.67
N ASP A 28 -19.14 0.53 19.16
CA ASP A 28 -20.31 0.75 20.03
C ASP A 28 -19.91 1.31 21.40
N MET A 29 -18.70 1.01 21.88
CA MET A 29 -18.19 1.55 23.13
C MET A 29 -17.87 3.05 23.10
N GLY A 30 -17.55 3.62 21.93
CA GLY A 30 -17.19 5.03 21.78
C GLY A 30 -16.05 5.46 22.71
N GLU A 31 -16.23 6.56 23.45
CA GLU A 31 -15.23 7.12 24.39
C GLU A 31 -15.24 6.48 25.80
N LYS A 32 -16.06 5.46 26.04
CA LYS A 32 -16.16 4.83 27.36
C LYS A 32 -14.84 4.12 27.71
N THR A 33 -14.38 4.30 28.96
CA THR A 33 -13.16 3.64 29.44
C THR A 33 -13.36 2.13 29.52
N LEU A 34 -12.29 1.41 29.14
CA LEU A 34 -12.30 -0.04 29.14
C LEU A 34 -12.24 -0.57 30.59
N ASP A 35 -13.38 -0.98 31.14
CA ASP A 35 -13.44 -1.59 32.48
C ASP A 35 -13.11 -3.09 32.46
N SER A 36 -12.56 -3.59 33.57
CA SER A 36 -12.18 -5.00 33.75
C SER A 36 -13.38 -5.94 33.58
N ASN A 37 -14.57 -5.53 34.03
CA ASN A 37 -15.78 -6.35 33.93
C ASN A 37 -16.22 -6.57 32.48
N LEU A 38 -16.06 -5.54 31.64
CA LEU A 38 -16.40 -5.59 30.22
C LEU A 38 -15.45 -6.52 29.45
N CYS A 39 -14.16 -6.52 29.79
CA CYS A 39 -13.19 -7.45 29.22
C CYS A 39 -13.52 -8.91 29.55
N HIS A 40 -14.00 -9.15 30.78
CA HIS A 40 -14.45 -10.46 31.22
C HIS A 40 -15.73 -10.91 30.49
N GLU A 41 -16.68 -10.00 30.27
CA GLU A 41 -17.92 -10.30 29.56
C GLU A 41 -17.68 -10.62 28.08
N ILE A 42 -16.83 -9.84 27.40
CA ILE A 42 -16.41 -10.10 26.02
C ILE A 42 -15.70 -11.46 25.94
N ALA A 43 -14.72 -11.73 26.82
CA ALA A 43 -14.03 -13.03 26.83
C ALA A 43 -14.99 -14.21 27.06
N LYS A 44 -16.02 -14.02 27.90
CA LYS A 44 -17.04 -15.03 28.17
C LYS A 44 -17.93 -15.29 26.95
N ILE A 45 -18.34 -14.26 26.21
CA ILE A 45 -19.15 -14.40 24.98
C ILE A 45 -18.39 -15.25 23.95
N TYR A 46 -17.10 -14.99 23.75
CA TYR A 46 -16.26 -15.72 22.80
C TYR A 46 -15.92 -17.14 23.27
N SER A 47 -15.85 -17.35 24.58
CA SER A 47 -15.71 -18.70 25.14
C SER A 47 -17.02 -19.50 25.05
N SER A 48 -18.17 -18.84 24.98
CA SER A 48 -19.52 -19.46 24.95
C SER A 48 -20.04 -19.69 23.53
N SER A 49 -19.52 -19.00 22.51
CA SER A 49 -19.83 -19.21 21.08
C SER A 49 -19.10 -20.41 20.47
N SER A 50 -18.30 -21.12 21.26
CA SER A 50 -17.47 -22.25 20.85
C SER A 50 -18.22 -23.59 20.97
N ASN A 51 -18.86 -24.03 19.88
CA ASN A 51 -19.38 -25.41 19.75
C ASN A 51 -18.46 -26.35 18.94
N VAL A 52 -17.17 -26.03 18.76
CA VAL A 52 -16.23 -26.91 18.03
C VAL A 52 -14.91 -27.03 18.79
N ALA A 53 -14.54 -28.27 19.11
CA ALA A 53 -13.49 -28.67 20.06
C ALA A 53 -12.03 -28.35 19.68
N VAL A 54 -11.75 -27.41 18.78
CA VAL A 54 -10.38 -27.08 18.35
C VAL A 54 -10.19 -25.58 18.08
N LYS A 55 -10.66 -24.71 18.97
CA LYS A 55 -10.35 -23.27 18.85
C LYS A 55 -10.05 -22.63 20.20
N THR A 56 -8.95 -21.89 20.24
CA THR A 56 -8.39 -21.26 21.44
C THR A 56 -9.29 -20.15 21.97
N SER A 57 -9.79 -20.32 23.20
CA SER A 57 -10.60 -19.33 23.91
C SER A 57 -9.84 -18.03 24.14
N LEU A 58 -10.46 -16.89 23.86
CA LEU A 58 -9.93 -15.56 24.17
C LEU A 58 -10.00 -15.29 25.67
N SER A 59 -8.85 -15.02 26.30
CA SER A 59 -8.80 -14.54 27.68
C SER A 59 -9.12 -13.04 27.77
N TRP A 60 -9.67 -12.61 28.91
CA TRP A 60 -9.98 -11.18 29.15
C TRP A 60 -8.73 -10.28 29.03
N GLN A 61 -7.54 -10.79 29.35
CA GLN A 61 -6.27 -10.07 29.19
C GLN A 61 -5.94 -9.82 27.72
N GLN A 62 -6.22 -10.78 26.84
CA GLN A 62 -6.02 -10.64 25.39
C GLN A 62 -7.02 -9.64 24.79
N VAL A 63 -8.28 -9.66 25.26
CA VAL A 63 -9.28 -8.66 24.89
C VAL A 63 -8.80 -7.27 25.32
N GLN A 64 -8.38 -7.11 26.58
CA GLN A 64 -7.88 -5.84 27.08
C GLN A 64 -6.69 -5.32 26.27
N GLN A 65 -5.75 -6.20 25.91
CA GLN A 65 -4.58 -5.83 25.11
C GLN A 65 -4.97 -5.43 23.68
N TRP A 66 -5.91 -6.13 23.05
CA TRP A 66 -6.42 -5.80 21.72
C TRP A 66 -7.05 -4.40 21.70
N PHE A 67 -7.90 -4.10 22.69
CA PHE A 67 -8.55 -2.79 22.79
C PHE A 67 -7.55 -1.66 23.06
N ARG A 68 -6.56 -1.88 23.94
CA ARG A 68 -5.47 -0.90 24.17
C ARG A 68 -4.66 -0.63 22.91
N ASN A 69 -4.33 -1.68 22.15
CA ASN A 69 -3.63 -1.53 20.87
C ASN A 69 -4.48 -0.73 19.87
N ARG A 70 -5.80 -1.00 19.82
CA ARG A 70 -6.74 -0.27 18.96
C ARG A 70 -6.87 1.20 19.34
N GLN A 71 -6.95 1.51 20.64
CA GLN A 71 -6.96 2.90 21.14
C GLN A 71 -5.71 3.68 20.77
N ARG A 72 -4.51 3.06 20.81
CA ARG A 72 -3.27 3.71 20.35
C ARG A 72 -3.32 4.03 18.85
N VAL A 73 -3.85 3.14 18.03
CA VAL A 73 -4.02 3.38 16.59
C VAL A 73 -5.03 4.50 16.34
N THR A 74 -6.07 4.63 17.16
CA THR A 74 -7.04 5.73 17.08
C THR A 74 -6.45 7.07 17.55
N GLN A 75 -5.72 7.10 18.66
CA GLN A 75 -5.12 8.33 19.22
C GLN A 75 -4.01 8.93 18.36
N VAL A 76 -3.25 8.10 17.63
CA VAL A 76 -2.27 8.59 16.63
C VAL A 76 -2.97 9.31 15.46
N LYS A 77 -4.26 9.03 15.23
CA LYS A 77 -5.08 9.68 14.21
C LYS A 77 -5.61 11.06 14.64
N ASP A 78 -5.62 11.37 15.94
CA ASP A 78 -6.14 12.64 16.49
C ASP A 78 -5.04 13.68 16.78
N GLY A 79 -3.75 13.30 16.73
CA GLY A 79 -2.60 14.18 16.92
C GLY A 79 -1.91 14.66 15.62
N SER A 80 -2.38 14.21 14.46
CA SER A 80 -1.87 14.62 13.15
C SER A 80 -3.03 15.06 12.26
N SER A 81 -2.88 16.26 11.68
CA SER A 81 -3.82 16.97 10.80
C SER A 81 -4.63 16.05 9.86
N PRO A 82 -5.96 16.27 9.70
CA PRO A 82 -6.85 15.26 9.18
C PRO A 82 -6.92 15.27 7.65
N CYS A 83 -6.65 14.14 7.04
CA CYS A 83 -7.30 13.75 5.79
C CYS A 83 -7.39 12.22 5.74
N LEU A 84 -8.53 11.65 6.15
CA LEU A 84 -9.13 10.49 5.50
C LEU A 84 -10.50 10.15 6.11
N LEU A 85 -11.51 10.63 5.38
CA LEU A 85 -12.77 10.00 4.98
C LEU A 85 -13.45 9.07 6.00
N LYS A 86 -14.55 9.61 6.53
CA LYS A 86 -15.61 8.94 7.26
C LYS A 86 -16.50 8.23 6.24
N LEU A 87 -16.34 6.92 6.08
CA LEU A 87 -17.31 6.09 5.35
C LEU A 87 -18.44 5.75 6.33
N SER A 88 -19.53 6.50 6.29
CA SER A 88 -20.80 6.11 6.91
C SER A 88 -21.70 5.52 5.83
N SER A 89 -21.85 4.20 5.84
CA SER A 89 -23.05 3.56 5.31
C SER A 89 -24.17 3.83 6.29
N ASP A 90 -25.26 4.43 5.82
CA ASP A 90 -26.60 4.14 6.36
C ASP A 90 -27.59 4.20 5.19
N GLN A 91 -28.21 3.04 4.92
CA GLN A 91 -29.48 2.96 4.23
C GLN A 91 -30.58 3.20 5.26
N SER A 92 -31.53 4.07 4.93
CA SER A 92 -32.94 3.85 5.28
C SER A 92 -33.86 4.68 4.39
N ASP A 93 -34.78 3.97 3.73
CA ASP A 93 -35.92 4.44 2.96
C ASP A 93 -36.81 5.46 3.71
N SER A 94 -37.33 6.47 2.99
CA SER A 94 -38.77 6.69 2.83
C SER A 94 -39.07 7.94 1.99
N LEU A 95 -39.61 7.68 0.78
CA LEU A 95 -40.65 8.40 0.02
C LEU A 95 -41.01 9.85 0.42
N LEU A 96 -40.97 10.79 -0.54
CA LEU A 96 -42.15 11.34 -1.26
C LEU A 96 -41.78 12.52 -2.20
N LEU A 97 -42.63 12.68 -3.23
CA LEU A 97 -42.60 13.54 -4.42
C LEU A 97 -42.00 14.96 -4.31
N GLY A 98 -41.32 15.40 -5.39
CA GLY A 98 -41.23 16.80 -5.79
C GLY A 98 -40.21 17.06 -6.91
N ASN A 99 -40.69 17.36 -8.12
CA ASN A 99 -39.90 17.87 -9.24
C ASN A 99 -39.19 19.19 -8.89
N GLY A 100 -37.97 19.38 -9.40
CA GLY A 100 -37.33 20.69 -9.49
C GLY A 100 -35.81 20.57 -9.62
N ASP A 101 -35.28 21.07 -10.72
CA ASP A 101 -33.85 21.21 -11.00
C ASP A 101 -33.11 22.01 -9.90
N GLU A 102 -31.79 21.83 -9.92
CA GLU A 102 -30.74 22.56 -9.18
C GLU A 102 -30.32 21.99 -7.82
N ASN A 103 -29.20 21.24 -7.80
CA ASN A 103 -27.99 21.79 -7.16
C ASN A 103 -26.71 21.08 -7.64
N SER A 104 -26.07 21.70 -8.64
CA SER A 104 -24.73 21.42 -9.15
C SER A 104 -23.65 21.88 -8.16
N LEU A 105 -23.52 21.31 -6.96
CA LEU A 105 -22.53 21.80 -5.98
C LEU A 105 -21.80 20.79 -5.08
N SER A 106 -21.95 19.46 -5.21
CA SER A 106 -21.24 18.52 -4.29
C SER A 106 -20.17 17.59 -4.87
N SER A 107 -19.90 17.60 -6.18
CA SER A 107 -18.91 16.66 -6.79
C SER A 107 -17.57 17.28 -7.22
N LYS A 108 -17.17 18.45 -6.68
CA LYS A 108 -16.01 19.20 -7.19
C LYS A 108 -14.78 19.32 -6.27
N TYR A 109 -14.69 18.62 -5.13
CA TYR A 109 -13.59 18.87 -4.17
C TYR A 109 -13.01 17.64 -3.47
N VAL A 110 -12.92 16.51 -4.17
CA VAL A 110 -11.86 15.52 -3.91
C VAL A 110 -11.31 15.18 -5.28
N GLU A 111 -10.14 15.70 -5.64
CA GLU A 111 -9.37 15.09 -6.73
C GLU A 111 -9.21 13.63 -6.32
N GLU A 112 -9.82 12.71 -7.08
CA GLU A 112 -9.84 11.30 -6.74
C GLU A 112 -8.39 10.81 -6.76
N LEU A 113 -7.81 10.61 -5.56
CA LEU A 113 -6.42 10.18 -5.43
C LEU A 113 -6.22 8.89 -6.23
N GLN A 114 -5.27 8.93 -7.16
CA GLN A 114 -4.91 7.79 -8.00
C GLN A 114 -3.68 7.12 -7.41
N PHE A 115 -3.64 5.79 -7.51
CA PHE A 115 -2.56 4.99 -6.95
C PHE A 115 -1.90 4.13 -8.02
N GLU A 116 -0.64 3.80 -7.78
CA GLU A 116 0.13 2.79 -8.48
C GLU A 116 0.71 1.79 -7.47
N ALA A 117 0.90 0.55 -7.91
CA ALA A 117 1.46 -0.50 -7.07
C ALA A 117 2.55 -1.29 -7.82
N ARG A 118 3.59 -1.69 -7.10
CA ARG A 118 4.75 -2.39 -7.68
C ARG A 118 4.50 -3.89 -7.75
N SER A 119 4.38 -4.49 -8.93
CA SER A 119 4.19 -5.94 -9.03
C SER A 119 5.42 -6.70 -8.50
N THR A 120 5.18 -7.83 -7.87
CA THR A 120 6.24 -8.74 -7.39
C THR A 120 6.81 -9.61 -8.51
N LYS A 121 6.15 -9.66 -9.67
CA LYS A 121 6.52 -10.53 -10.80
C LYS A 121 7.60 -9.92 -11.69
N ASP A 122 7.52 -8.61 -11.92
CA ASP A 122 8.35 -7.89 -12.91
C ASP A 122 8.97 -6.60 -12.36
N VAL A 123 8.79 -6.33 -11.06
CA VAL A 123 9.24 -5.13 -10.34
C VAL A 123 8.76 -3.80 -10.92
N ALA A 124 7.78 -3.81 -11.83
CA ALA A 124 7.22 -2.63 -12.46
C ALA A 124 6.07 -2.04 -11.64
N TRP A 125 5.89 -0.72 -11.76
CA TRP A 125 4.75 -0.02 -11.20
C TRP A 125 3.61 0.00 -12.21
N HIS A 126 2.42 -0.37 -11.75
CA HIS A 126 1.20 -0.35 -12.56
C HIS A 126 0.12 0.45 -11.85
N ASP A 127 -0.72 1.09 -12.65
CA ASP A 127 -1.90 1.79 -12.16
C ASP A 127 -2.83 0.83 -11.41
N VAL A 128 -3.28 1.25 -10.23
CA VAL A 128 -4.30 0.55 -9.46
C VAL A 128 -5.66 0.96 -9.98
N ALA A 129 -6.47 -0.02 -10.41
CA ALA A 129 -7.88 0.18 -10.72
C ALA A 129 -8.75 0.14 -9.46
N MET A 130 -8.47 -0.79 -8.54
CA MET A 130 -9.19 -0.89 -7.27
C MET A 130 -8.41 -1.71 -6.24
N PHE A 131 -8.65 -1.39 -4.96
CA PHE A 131 -8.26 -2.22 -3.83
C PHE A 131 -9.41 -3.17 -3.49
N LEU A 132 -9.17 -4.48 -3.56
CA LEU A 132 -10.19 -5.51 -3.41
C LEU A 132 -10.38 -5.93 -1.95
N ASN A 133 -9.30 -5.99 -1.19
CA ASN A 133 -9.30 -6.44 0.21
C ASN A 133 -8.03 -5.98 0.92
N TYR A 134 -7.94 -6.20 2.24
CA TYR A 134 -6.75 -5.99 3.04
C TYR A 134 -6.53 -7.14 4.04
N ARG A 135 -5.29 -7.30 4.52
CA ARG A 135 -4.94 -8.21 5.61
C ARG A 135 -3.82 -7.63 6.45
N VAL A 136 -3.83 -7.96 7.75
CA VAL A 136 -2.73 -7.63 8.65
C VAL A 136 -1.98 -8.92 8.94
N MET A 137 -0.70 -8.94 8.58
CA MET A 137 0.18 -10.08 8.78
C MET A 137 0.50 -10.23 10.28
N SER A 138 0.93 -11.41 10.71
CA SER A 138 1.36 -11.63 12.10
C SER A 138 2.54 -10.76 12.52
N THR A 139 3.31 -10.24 11.55
CA THR A 139 4.39 -9.26 11.73
C THR A 139 3.86 -7.84 12.04
N GLY A 140 2.56 -7.61 11.89
CA GLY A 140 1.92 -6.29 12.00
C GLY A 140 1.91 -5.49 10.68
N GLU A 141 2.47 -6.04 9.61
CA GLU A 141 2.48 -5.41 8.29
C GLU A 141 1.09 -5.43 7.66
N LEU A 142 0.74 -4.33 6.99
CA LEU A 142 -0.52 -4.19 6.26
C LEU A 142 -0.29 -4.53 4.79
N GLU A 143 -1.08 -5.47 4.29
CA GLU A 143 -1.12 -5.78 2.86
C GLU A 143 -2.51 -5.52 2.29
N VAL A 144 -2.56 -5.06 1.05
CA VAL A 144 -3.79 -4.85 0.28
C VAL A 144 -3.78 -5.72 -0.95
N ARG A 145 -4.95 -6.24 -1.33
CA ARG A 145 -5.12 -6.97 -2.58
C ARG A 145 -5.46 -5.98 -3.68
N VAL A 146 -4.61 -5.87 -4.68
CA VAL A 146 -4.68 -4.87 -5.75
C VAL A 146 -5.21 -5.52 -7.03
N ARG A 147 -6.11 -4.82 -7.72
CA ARG A 147 -6.39 -5.04 -9.14
C ARG A 147 -5.76 -3.92 -9.96
N TYR A 148 -4.92 -4.30 -10.91
CA TYR A 148 -4.26 -3.36 -11.81
C TYR A 148 -5.18 -2.93 -12.96
N ALA A 149 -5.02 -1.69 -13.42
CA ALA A 149 -5.75 -1.18 -14.58
C ALA A 149 -5.30 -1.89 -15.86
N GLY A 150 -6.26 -2.35 -16.66
CA GLY A 150 -5.99 -3.08 -17.91
C GLY A 150 -5.64 -4.57 -17.73
N PHE A 151 -5.55 -5.07 -16.49
CA PHE A 151 -5.30 -6.49 -16.21
C PHE A 151 -6.57 -7.19 -15.70
N SER A 152 -6.60 -8.52 -15.85
CA SER A 152 -7.70 -9.35 -15.37
C SER A 152 -7.49 -9.77 -13.90
N LYS A 153 -8.46 -10.52 -13.34
CA LYS A 153 -8.42 -10.93 -11.93
C LYS A 153 -7.30 -11.93 -11.62
N GLU A 154 -6.80 -12.60 -12.66
CA GLU A 154 -5.72 -13.59 -12.57
C GLU A 154 -4.38 -12.94 -12.20
N GLN A 155 -4.23 -11.63 -12.44
CA GLN A 155 -3.03 -10.88 -12.07
C GLN A 155 -3.16 -10.11 -10.75
N ASP A 156 -4.27 -10.25 -10.01
CA ASP A 156 -4.41 -9.61 -8.70
C ASP A 156 -3.27 -10.03 -7.75
N GLU A 157 -2.68 -9.07 -7.04
CA GLU A 157 -1.56 -9.32 -6.12
C GLU A 157 -1.81 -8.76 -4.72
N TRP A 158 -1.26 -9.44 -3.71
CA TRP A 158 -1.18 -8.90 -2.35
C TRP A 158 0.08 -8.06 -2.23
N MET A 159 -0.09 -6.78 -1.91
CA MET A 159 0.99 -5.81 -1.83
C MET A 159 1.12 -5.23 -0.42
N ASN A 160 2.34 -5.20 0.10
CA ASN A 160 2.63 -4.44 1.31
C ASN A 160 2.36 -2.95 1.05
N VAL A 161 1.55 -2.33 1.90
CA VAL A 161 1.12 -0.94 1.70
C VAL A 161 2.28 0.05 1.79
N LYS A 162 3.26 -0.20 2.67
CA LYS A 162 4.40 0.71 2.84
C LYS A 162 5.39 0.64 1.69
N GLU A 163 5.62 -0.55 1.18
CA GLU A 163 6.70 -0.81 0.21
C GLU A 163 6.21 -0.87 -1.24
N GLY A 164 4.92 -1.15 -1.45
CA GLY A 164 4.40 -1.60 -2.74
C GLY A 164 3.20 -0.81 -3.26
N VAL A 165 2.74 0.23 -2.57
CA VAL A 165 1.62 1.07 -2.99
C VAL A 165 1.97 2.53 -2.74
N ARG A 166 1.74 3.40 -3.73
CA ARG A 166 1.95 4.85 -3.59
C ARG A 166 1.00 5.64 -4.48
N GLU A 167 0.94 6.95 -4.26
CA GLU A 167 0.21 7.87 -5.14
C GLU A 167 0.80 7.80 -6.56
N ARG A 168 -0.05 7.83 -7.59
CA ARG A 168 0.34 7.71 -8.99
C ARG A 168 1.36 8.78 -9.39
N SER A 169 2.38 8.37 -10.14
CA SER A 169 3.39 9.28 -10.69
C SER A 169 2.79 10.19 -11.78
N ILE A 170 3.26 11.43 -11.87
CA ILE A 170 2.68 12.45 -12.73
C ILE A 170 3.52 12.60 -14.00
N PRO A 171 2.96 12.34 -15.20
CA PRO A 171 3.62 12.61 -16.47
C PRO A 171 4.02 14.08 -16.57
N LEU A 172 5.14 14.35 -17.25
CA LEU A 172 5.58 15.72 -17.48
C LEU A 172 4.95 16.27 -18.76
N GLU A 173 4.55 17.53 -18.70
CA GLU A 173 4.40 18.34 -19.91
C GLU A 173 5.78 18.86 -20.38
N PRO A 174 5.96 19.15 -21.68
CA PRO A 174 7.24 19.66 -22.22
C PRO A 174 7.76 20.90 -21.47
N SER A 175 6.86 21.81 -21.11
CA SER A 175 7.16 23.02 -20.33
C SER A 175 7.55 22.75 -18.87
N GLU A 176 7.28 21.54 -18.36
CA GLU A 176 7.49 21.16 -16.96
C GLU A 176 8.80 20.42 -16.72
N CYS A 177 9.66 20.31 -17.72
CA CYS A 177 10.95 19.65 -17.61
C CYS A 177 11.78 20.17 -16.42
N HIS A 178 11.65 21.46 -16.08
CA HIS A 178 12.35 22.14 -14.99
C HIS A 178 11.99 21.62 -13.59
N LYS A 179 10.85 20.91 -13.45
CA LYS A 179 10.41 20.34 -12.17
C LYS A 179 11.23 19.12 -11.74
N VAL A 180 11.87 18.43 -12.68
CA VAL A 180 12.75 17.29 -12.41
C VAL A 180 14.16 17.76 -12.06
N LYS A 181 14.69 17.31 -10.92
CA LYS A 181 16.02 17.66 -10.41
C LYS A 181 16.88 16.42 -10.18
N GLU A 182 18.19 16.63 -10.21
CA GLU A 182 19.17 15.60 -9.88
C GLU A 182 18.95 15.11 -8.44
N GLY A 183 19.14 13.80 -8.21
CA GLY A 183 18.91 13.12 -6.95
C GLY A 183 17.45 12.72 -6.69
N GLN A 184 16.48 13.15 -7.52
CA GLN A 184 15.08 12.80 -7.31
C GLN A 184 14.74 11.40 -7.82
N LEU A 185 13.84 10.73 -7.10
CA LEU A 185 13.15 9.53 -7.58
C LEU A 185 12.15 9.91 -8.67
N ALA A 186 12.13 9.13 -9.74
CA ALA A 186 11.18 9.27 -10.83
C ALA A 186 10.75 7.88 -11.34
N LEU A 187 9.55 7.81 -11.91
CA LEU A 187 9.08 6.62 -12.59
C LEU A 187 9.44 6.74 -14.08
N CYS A 188 10.19 5.78 -14.62
CA CYS A 188 10.71 5.85 -15.98
C CYS A 188 10.21 4.69 -16.83
N PHE A 189 9.85 5.00 -18.08
CA PHE A 189 9.45 4.00 -19.08
C PHE A 189 10.68 3.32 -19.67
N LEU A 190 10.86 2.06 -19.32
CA LEU A 190 11.93 1.17 -19.75
C LEU A 190 11.44 0.28 -20.89
N GLU A 191 11.95 0.50 -22.09
CA GLU A 191 11.63 -0.31 -23.26
C GLU A 191 12.86 -1.14 -23.65
N ARG A 192 12.61 -2.43 -23.89
CA ARG A 192 13.55 -3.44 -24.39
C ARG A 192 12.85 -4.21 -25.51
N GLU A 193 13.57 -5.12 -26.18
CA GLU A 193 13.03 -5.85 -27.34
C GLU A 193 11.76 -6.66 -27.00
N ASP A 194 11.75 -7.31 -25.83
CA ASP A 194 10.68 -8.23 -25.45
C ASP A 194 9.68 -7.64 -24.43
N TYR A 195 9.97 -6.48 -23.85
CA TYR A 195 9.16 -5.92 -22.78
C TYR A 195 9.24 -4.40 -22.67
N ALA A 196 8.18 -3.82 -22.10
CA ALA A 196 8.08 -2.41 -21.79
C ALA A 196 7.50 -2.24 -20.38
N LEU A 197 8.26 -1.62 -19.47
CA LEU A 197 7.97 -1.55 -18.04
C LEU A 197 8.08 -0.11 -17.53
N TYR A 198 7.34 0.21 -16.47
CA TYR A 198 7.54 1.44 -15.72
C TYR A 198 8.30 1.13 -14.44
N CYS A 199 9.54 1.59 -14.34
CA CYS A 199 10.44 1.25 -13.24
C CYS A 199 10.91 2.51 -12.50
N ASP A 200 11.18 2.36 -11.21
CA ASP A 200 11.82 3.42 -10.44
C ASP A 200 13.26 3.66 -10.89
N ALA A 201 13.61 4.93 -11.03
CA ALA A 201 14.97 5.37 -11.30
C ALA A 201 15.28 6.67 -10.54
N VAL A 202 16.56 6.88 -10.22
CA VAL A 202 17.05 8.13 -9.65
C VAL A 202 17.64 8.99 -10.77
N VAL A 203 17.27 10.27 -10.82
CA VAL A 203 17.83 11.21 -11.79
C VAL A 203 19.27 11.53 -11.41
N VAL A 204 20.23 11.01 -12.17
CA VAL A 204 21.67 11.23 -11.95
C VAL A 204 22.10 12.61 -12.42
N LYS A 205 21.63 13.00 -13.61
CA LYS A 205 22.02 14.27 -14.24
C LYS A 205 20.94 14.77 -15.18
N VAL A 206 20.79 16.09 -15.29
CA VAL A 206 19.90 16.69 -16.29
C VAL A 206 20.67 17.56 -17.27
N GLN A 207 20.68 17.16 -18.54
CA GLN A 207 21.27 17.94 -19.64
C GLN A 207 20.20 18.86 -20.23
N ARG A 208 20.18 20.11 -19.72
CA ARG A 208 19.24 21.15 -20.16
C ARG A 208 19.62 21.70 -21.53
N LYS A 209 18.61 21.97 -22.35
CA LYS A 209 18.73 22.62 -23.65
C LYS A 209 17.70 23.74 -23.76
N ILE A 210 17.94 24.67 -24.66
CA ILE A 210 16.97 25.72 -25.00
C ILE A 210 15.91 25.08 -25.90
N HIS A 211 14.65 25.23 -25.53
CA HIS A 211 13.50 24.73 -26.27
C HIS A 211 12.26 25.58 -25.97
N ASP A 212 11.22 25.46 -26.78
CA ASP A 212 9.94 26.13 -26.56
C ASP A 212 9.09 25.36 -25.51
N PRO A 213 7.95 25.92 -25.05
CA PRO A 213 7.09 25.24 -24.09
C PRO A 213 6.31 24.03 -24.64
N GLU A 214 6.26 23.84 -25.95
CA GLU A 214 5.47 22.79 -26.63
C GLU A 214 6.32 21.53 -26.91
N GLU A 215 7.64 21.66 -26.97
CA GLU A 215 8.56 20.55 -27.18
C GLU A 215 9.75 20.64 -26.22
N CYS A 216 10.10 19.52 -25.58
CA CYS A 216 11.29 19.43 -24.73
C CYS A 216 12.33 18.51 -25.36
N ASN A 217 13.57 18.99 -25.49
CA ASN A 217 14.70 18.25 -26.04
C ASN A 217 15.81 18.01 -25.00
N CYS A 218 15.52 18.27 -23.72
CA CYS A 218 16.40 17.95 -22.60
C CYS A 218 16.62 16.43 -22.50
N THR A 219 17.80 16.03 -22.01
CA THR A 219 18.13 14.63 -21.77
C THR A 219 18.29 14.40 -20.27
N PHE A 220 17.57 13.42 -19.73
CA PHE A 220 17.62 13.03 -18.32
C PHE A 220 18.45 11.75 -18.22
N ILE A 221 19.59 11.80 -17.56
CA ILE A 221 20.37 10.61 -17.25
C ILE A 221 19.81 10.03 -15.96
N VAL A 222 19.26 8.83 -16.03
CA VAL A 222 18.63 8.15 -14.89
C VAL A 222 19.38 6.86 -14.58
N ARG A 223 19.40 6.47 -13.30
CA ARG A 223 19.90 5.17 -12.84
C ARG A 223 18.75 4.35 -12.30
N PHE A 224 18.47 3.21 -12.92
CA PHE A 224 17.39 2.32 -12.50
C PHE A 224 17.69 1.70 -11.14
N VAL A 225 16.69 1.68 -10.25
CA VAL A 225 16.85 1.20 -8.87
C VAL A 225 17.05 -0.32 -8.82
N HIS A 226 16.46 -1.06 -9.76
CA HIS A 226 16.45 -2.52 -9.72
C HIS A 226 17.78 -3.17 -10.15
N ASP A 227 18.52 -2.56 -11.08
CA ASP A 227 19.75 -3.14 -11.64
C ASP A 227 20.96 -2.18 -11.70
N ASN A 228 20.79 -0.92 -11.28
CA ASN A 228 21.78 0.16 -11.33
C ASN A 228 22.26 0.54 -12.74
N THR A 229 21.56 0.14 -13.80
CA THR A 229 21.88 0.58 -15.16
C THR A 229 21.56 2.06 -15.34
N GLU A 230 22.40 2.76 -16.12
CA GLU A 230 22.19 4.17 -16.44
C GLU A 230 21.76 4.34 -17.90
N GLU A 231 20.72 5.15 -18.13
CA GLU A 231 20.18 5.41 -19.47
C GLU A 231 19.86 6.91 -19.61
N GLY A 232 20.10 7.47 -20.80
CA GLY A 232 19.67 8.82 -21.16
C GLY A 232 18.30 8.79 -21.81
N ILE A 233 17.29 9.37 -21.15
CA ILE A 233 15.89 9.35 -21.61
C ILE A 233 15.35 10.76 -21.89
N SER A 234 14.30 10.81 -22.70
CA SER A 234 13.53 12.02 -23.04
C SER A 234 12.42 12.29 -22.02
N TRP A 235 11.86 13.50 -22.06
CA TRP A 235 10.82 13.98 -21.13
C TRP A 235 9.54 13.11 -21.12
N ASN A 236 9.17 12.53 -22.25
CA ASN A 236 7.97 11.70 -22.38
C ASN A 236 8.14 10.27 -21.82
N ARG A 237 9.34 9.91 -21.36
CA ARG A 237 9.64 8.60 -20.74
C ARG A 237 9.87 8.71 -19.23
N ILE A 238 9.58 9.85 -18.62
CA ILE A 238 9.79 10.11 -17.20
C ILE A 238 8.55 10.76 -16.58
N CYS A 239 8.12 10.23 -15.43
CA CYS A 239 7.07 10.77 -14.60
C CYS A 239 7.66 11.19 -13.25
N ARG A 240 7.30 12.37 -12.77
CA ARG A 240 7.74 12.86 -11.45
C ARG A 240 6.87 12.29 -10.34
N ARG A 241 7.44 12.14 -9.14
CA ARG A 241 6.66 11.83 -7.94
C ARG A 241 5.81 13.06 -7.51
N PRO A 242 4.56 12.88 -7.02
CA PRO A 242 3.71 13.97 -6.51
C PRO A 242 4.29 14.68 -5.28
N THR A 243 4.78 13.89 -4.33
CA THR A 243 5.45 14.35 -3.12
C THR A 243 6.95 14.18 -3.28
N GLN A 244 7.75 15.08 -2.69
CA GLN A 244 9.16 14.77 -2.41
C GLN A 244 9.16 13.65 -1.36
N GLU A 245 8.89 12.41 -1.77
CA GLU A 245 9.27 11.23 -1.01
C GLU A 245 10.79 11.32 -0.88
N GLU A 246 11.24 11.96 0.20
CA GLU A 246 12.64 12.02 0.60
C GLU A 246 13.10 10.57 0.58
N SER A 247 14.12 10.28 -0.24
CA SER A 247 14.63 8.92 -0.42
C SER A 247 14.86 8.32 0.96
N ALA A 248 13.95 7.47 1.42
CA ALA A 248 14.26 6.54 2.48
C ALA A 248 15.42 5.77 1.91
N VAL A 249 16.62 6.06 2.42
CA VAL A 249 17.82 5.30 2.07
C VAL A 249 17.49 3.87 2.44
N TYR A 250 17.13 3.09 1.42
CA TYR A 250 16.88 1.67 1.54
C TYR A 250 18.22 1.04 1.94
N THR A 251 18.46 0.93 3.23
CA THR A 251 19.40 -0.06 3.75
C THR A 251 18.70 -1.39 3.63
N ASN A 252 18.87 -2.01 2.46
CA ASN A 252 18.43 -3.36 2.20
C ASN A 252 19.18 -4.30 3.18
N PRO A 253 18.54 -4.90 4.20
CA PRO A 253 19.27 -5.71 5.19
C PRO A 253 19.68 -7.08 4.64
N ALA A 254 19.46 -7.35 3.36
CA ALA A 254 19.53 -8.68 2.79
C ALA A 254 20.42 -8.78 1.54
N PHE A 255 21.49 -8.00 1.40
CA PHE A 255 22.51 -8.27 0.37
C PHE A 255 23.92 -7.89 0.84
N ASN A 256 24.42 -8.59 1.86
CA ASN A 256 25.86 -8.77 2.05
C ASN A 256 26.28 -10.02 1.27
N PHE A 257 26.65 -9.87 0.00
CA PHE A 257 27.44 -10.88 -0.70
C PHE A 257 28.91 -10.46 -0.68
N THR A 258 29.60 -10.84 0.38
CA THR A 258 31.02 -11.18 0.27
C THR A 258 31.11 -12.70 0.21
N LEU A 259 31.79 -13.19 -0.83
CA LEU A 259 32.29 -14.57 -1.05
C LEU A 259 31.30 -15.61 -1.60
N ASN A 260 31.19 -15.69 -2.94
CA ASN A 260 31.72 -16.79 -3.76
C ASN A 260 31.11 -16.79 -5.18
N PRO A 261 31.90 -16.93 -6.26
CA PRO A 261 31.40 -16.88 -7.63
C PRO A 261 31.09 -18.29 -8.13
N THR A 262 29.80 -18.64 -8.21
CA THR A 262 29.25 -19.57 -9.21
C THR A 262 27.79 -19.85 -8.88
N LEU A 263 26.86 -19.12 -9.49
CA LEU A 263 25.53 -19.65 -9.78
C LEU A 263 25.16 -19.24 -11.21
N ASN A 264 25.02 -20.29 -12.01
CA ASN A 264 24.80 -20.30 -13.44
C ASN A 264 23.36 -19.85 -13.73
N ILE A 265 23.19 -18.73 -14.44
CA ILE A 265 21.90 -18.24 -14.94
C ILE A 265 21.52 -19.12 -16.14
N ASN A 266 20.88 -20.24 -15.88
CA ASN A 266 20.21 -21.07 -16.90
C ASN A 266 19.17 -21.94 -16.19
N SER A 267 18.01 -21.38 -15.86
CA SER A 267 16.76 -22.14 -15.66
C SER A 267 15.55 -21.20 -15.46
N ILE A 268 15.22 -20.37 -16.46
CA ILE A 268 13.87 -19.78 -16.58
C ILE A 268 13.37 -20.10 -17.99
N GLU A 269 13.25 -21.40 -18.27
CA GLU A 269 12.47 -21.96 -19.37
C GLU A 269 11.83 -23.23 -18.82
N SER A 270 10.68 -23.14 -18.14
CA SER A 270 9.76 -24.27 -17.91
C SER A 270 8.55 -23.93 -17.01
N LEU A 271 7.90 -22.78 -17.19
CA LEU A 271 6.62 -22.51 -16.52
C LEU A 271 5.52 -21.91 -17.43
N TRP A 272 5.57 -22.22 -18.73
CA TRP A 272 4.39 -22.13 -19.59
C TRP A 272 4.08 -23.51 -20.15
N GLY A 273 3.25 -24.24 -19.39
CA GLY A 273 2.54 -25.45 -19.78
C GLY A 273 1.14 -25.38 -19.21
#